data_AF-A0AAE3NK45-F1
#
_entry.id   AF-A0AAE3NK45-F1
#
_cell.length_a   1.000
_cell.length_b   1.000
_cell.length_c   1.000
_cell.angle_alpha   90.00
_cell.angle_beta   90.00
_cell.angle_gamma   90.00
#
_symmetry.space_group_name_H-M   'P 1'
#
loop_
_entity.id
_entity.type
_entity.pdbx_description
1 polymer ?
#
loop_
_entity_poly.entity_id
_entity_poly.type
_entity_poly.pdbx_seq_one_letter_code
_entity_poly.pdbx_strand_id
1 'polypeptide(L)'
;MIRTLVAGLAGGLTLNVAMLLTFRLIGFGWRGGGFLLTSPIQSRKLIAVWTQLEPLPLIVANPAPMIAGLMLFGVAHAAIYGWLAPAWPPGIVSRALRFAGLTFVLSYLFFEFFTPVNLLGEPLALVLAELGFWAVIAVAQACVIAAVMEPRAAARRAA
;
A
#
# COMPACT_ATOMS: atom_id res chain seq x y z
N MET A 1 11.57 -20.94 1.32
CA MET A 1 10.14 -21.02 0.91
C MET A 1 9.19 -20.73 2.06
N ILE A 2 9.13 -21.52 3.15
CA ILE A 2 8.23 -21.27 4.29
C ILE A 2 8.38 -19.84 4.86
N ARG A 3 9.62 -19.38 5.07
CA ARG A 3 9.90 -18.03 5.56
C ARG A 3 9.34 -16.92 4.66
N THR A 4 9.49 -17.09 3.35
CA THR A 4 8.96 -16.17 2.33
C THR A 4 7.43 -16.14 2.37
N LEU A 5 6.79 -17.29 2.51
CA LEU A 5 5.33 -17.37 2.65
C LEU A 5 4.84 -16.66 3.93
N VAL A 6 5.49 -16.91 5.07
CA VAL A 6 5.14 -16.25 6.34
C VAL A 6 5.34 -14.73 6.24
N ALA A 7 6.49 -14.28 5.72
CA ALA A 7 6.76 -12.86 5.50
C ALA A 7 5.73 -12.24 4.55
N GLY A 8 5.36 -12.98 3.51
CA GLY A 8 4.39 -12.58 2.52
C GLY A 8 2.98 -12.40 3.08
N LEU A 9 2.48 -13.39 3.82
CA LEU A 9 1.18 -13.32 4.47
C LEU A 9 1.14 -12.21 5.53
N ALA A 10 2.20 -12.07 6.34
CA ALA A 10 2.31 -10.98 7.31
C ALA A 10 2.34 -9.61 6.61
N GLY A 11 3.09 -9.48 5.52
CA GLY A 11 3.15 -8.26 4.71
C GLY A 11 1.82 -7.94 4.02
N GLY A 12 1.10 -8.95 3.52
CA GLY A 12 -0.22 -8.79 2.92
C GLY A 12 -1.27 -8.37 3.94
N LEU A 13 -1.25 -8.95 5.15
CA LEU A 13 -2.11 -8.55 6.25
C LEU A 13 -1.81 -7.11 6.67
N THR A 14 -0.52 -6.77 6.78
CA THR A 14 -0.08 -5.41 7.12
C THR A 14 -0.56 -4.39 6.09
N LEU A 15 -0.49 -4.72 4.80
CA LEU A 15 -0.99 -3.86 3.73
C LEU A 15 -2.50 -3.63 3.87
N ASN A 16 -3.29 -4.68 4.09
CA ASN A 16 -4.74 -4.56 4.31
C ASN A 16 -5.06 -3.69 5.53
N VAL A 17 -4.40 -3.93 6.67
CA VAL A 17 -4.62 -3.15 7.90
C VAL A 17 -4.20 -1.70 7.71
N ALA A 18 -3.06 -1.44 7.09
CA ALA A 18 -2.59 -0.09 6.83
C ALA A 18 -3.56 0.66 5.90
N MET A 19 -4.05 0.03 4.82
CA MET A 19 -5.08 0.59 3.95
C MET A 19 -6.40 0.86 4.69
N LEU A 20 -6.77 -0.03 5.62
CA LEU A 20 -7.95 0.18 6.46
C LEU A 20 -7.79 1.42 7.33
N LEU A 21 -6.62 1.59 7.96
CA LEU A 21 -6.34 2.71 8.87
C LEU A 21 -6.15 4.04 8.14
N THR A 22 -5.64 4.04 6.92
CA THR A 22 -5.43 5.26 6.14
C THR A 22 -6.66 5.58 5.27
N PHE A 23 -6.85 4.83 4.18
CA PHE A 23 -7.88 5.10 3.20
C PHE A 23 -9.28 4.87 3.75
N ARG A 24 -9.55 3.76 4.44
CA ARG A 24 -10.92 3.48 4.87
C ARG A 24 -11.34 4.30 6.09
N LEU A 25 -10.48 4.41 7.09
CA LEU A 25 -10.81 5.11 8.34
C LEU A 25 -10.75 6.63 8.19
N ILE A 26 -9.71 7.17 7.54
CA ILE A 26 -9.44 8.61 7.49
C ILE A 26 -9.85 9.19 6.13
N GLY A 27 -9.38 8.58 5.04
CA GLY A 27 -9.52 9.11 3.68
C GLY A 27 -10.94 9.15 3.15
N PHE A 28 -11.51 7.98 2.87
CA PHE A 28 -12.85 7.77 2.31
C PHE A 28 -13.94 7.67 3.39
N GLY A 29 -13.58 7.26 4.61
CA GLY A 29 -14.51 7.03 5.72
C GLY A 29 -15.37 5.77 5.56
N TRP A 30 -15.94 5.27 6.65
CA TRP A 30 -16.74 4.02 6.67
C TRP A 30 -18.05 4.08 5.87
N ARG A 31 -18.62 5.28 5.73
CA ARG A 31 -19.87 5.54 5.01
C ARG A 31 -19.70 6.55 3.89
N GLY A 32 -18.48 6.71 3.37
CA GLY A 32 -18.19 7.66 2.30
C GLY A 32 -18.09 9.13 2.73
N GLY A 33 -18.00 9.41 4.04
CA GLY A 33 -17.93 10.76 4.60
C GLY A 33 -16.51 11.31 4.80
N GLY A 34 -15.47 10.57 4.41
CA GLY A 34 -14.09 11.00 4.59
C GLY A 34 -13.69 12.14 3.65
N PHE A 35 -12.62 12.85 4.00
CA PHE A 35 -12.22 14.09 3.30
C PHE A 35 -11.81 13.87 1.84
N LEU A 36 -11.36 12.67 1.46
CA LEU A 36 -11.07 12.32 0.07
C LEU A 36 -12.34 12.23 -0.80
N LEU A 37 -13.54 12.19 -0.22
CA LEU A 37 -14.79 12.26 -0.99
C LEU A 37 -15.56 13.55 -0.76
N THR A 38 -15.51 14.10 0.45
CA THR A 38 -16.35 15.24 0.85
C THR A 38 -15.69 16.60 0.64
N SER A 39 -14.38 16.63 0.33
CA SER A 39 -13.66 17.87 0.08
C SER A 39 -14.29 18.67 -1.08
N PRO A 40 -14.51 19.99 -0.93
CA PRO A 40 -15.15 20.82 -1.95
C PRO A 40 -14.32 20.96 -3.22
N ILE A 41 -13.01 20.72 -3.14
CA ILE A 41 -12.11 20.75 -4.30
C ILE A 41 -12.08 19.42 -5.05
N GLN A 42 -12.67 18.35 -4.51
CA GLN A 42 -12.56 17.01 -5.09
C GLN A 42 -13.21 16.92 -6.48
N SER A 43 -12.60 16.10 -7.33
CA SER A 43 -13.12 15.75 -8.64
C SER A 43 -14.50 15.11 -8.55
N ARG A 44 -15.46 15.72 -9.23
CA ARG A 44 -16.81 15.16 -9.40
C ARG A 44 -16.77 13.78 -10.06
N LYS A 45 -15.81 13.54 -10.96
CA LYS A 45 -15.65 12.25 -11.64
C LYS A 45 -15.20 11.18 -10.66
N LEU A 46 -14.23 11.49 -9.79
CA LEU A 46 -13.81 10.57 -8.74
C LEU A 46 -14.97 10.23 -7.82
N ILE A 47 -15.69 11.23 -7.32
CA ILE A 47 -16.87 11.01 -6.45
C ILE A 47 -17.90 10.12 -7.15
N ALA A 48 -18.23 10.40 -8.41
CA ALA A 48 -19.18 9.61 -9.17
C ALA A 48 -18.73 8.15 -9.34
N VAL A 49 -17.47 7.91 -9.72
CA VAL A 49 -16.92 6.54 -9.87
C VAL A 49 -16.98 5.77 -8.56
N TRP A 50 -16.71 6.41 -7.42
CA TRP A 50 -16.68 5.73 -6.13
C TRP A 50 -18.05 5.54 -5.47
N THR A 51 -19.08 6.32 -5.86
CA THR A 51 -20.34 6.39 -5.10
C THR A 51 -21.62 6.32 -5.91
N GLN A 52 -21.58 6.51 -7.24
CA GLN A 52 -22.78 6.69 -8.06
C GLN A 52 -22.81 5.79 -9.30
N LEU A 53 -21.66 5.57 -9.96
CA LEU A 53 -21.60 4.83 -11.21
C LEU A 53 -21.57 3.33 -10.94
N GLU A 54 -22.62 2.63 -11.36
CA GLU A 54 -22.71 1.18 -11.28
C GLU A 54 -22.02 0.49 -12.47
N PRO A 55 -21.30 -0.63 -12.26
CA PRO A 55 -21.07 -1.28 -10.96
C PRO A 55 -20.08 -0.48 -10.10
N LEU A 56 -20.39 -0.34 -8.80
CA LEU A 56 -19.46 0.28 -7.86
C LEU A 56 -18.12 -0.49 -7.81
N PRO A 57 -17.02 0.18 -7.43
CA PRO A 57 -15.72 -0.47 -7.28
C PRO A 57 -15.80 -1.69 -6.35
N LEU A 58 -15.12 -2.78 -6.73
CA LEU A 58 -15.18 -4.03 -5.97
C LEU A 58 -14.80 -3.86 -4.49
N ILE A 59 -13.80 -3.02 -4.19
CA ILE A 59 -13.40 -2.73 -2.81
C ILE A 59 -14.55 -2.15 -1.95
N VAL A 60 -15.56 -1.53 -2.59
CA VAL A 60 -16.78 -1.02 -1.95
C VAL A 60 -17.88 -2.08 -1.93
N ALA A 61 -18.20 -2.65 -3.09
CA ALA A 61 -19.36 -3.54 -3.24
C ALA A 61 -19.13 -4.97 -2.71
N ASN A 62 -17.92 -5.50 -2.87
CA ASN A 62 -17.52 -6.83 -2.42
C ASN A 62 -16.01 -6.82 -2.10
N PRO A 63 -15.59 -6.44 -0.88
CA PRO A 63 -14.18 -6.24 -0.56
C PRO A 63 -13.35 -7.52 -0.47
N ALA A 64 -13.96 -8.69 -0.30
CA ALA A 64 -13.23 -9.93 -0.04
C ALA A 64 -12.23 -10.34 -1.14
N PRO A 65 -12.55 -10.26 -2.45
CA PRO A 65 -11.58 -10.51 -3.52
C PRO A 65 -10.40 -9.54 -3.49
N MET A 66 -10.62 -8.27 -3.16
CA MET A 66 -9.55 -7.29 -3.05
C MET A 66 -8.62 -7.61 -1.88
N ILE A 67 -9.18 -7.94 -0.71
CA ILE A 67 -8.40 -8.35 0.47
C ILE A 67 -7.55 -9.58 0.14
N ALA A 68 -8.12 -10.59 -0.52
CA ALA A 68 -7.40 -11.77 -0.96
C ALA A 68 -6.28 -11.44 -1.97
N GLY A 69 -6.55 -10.58 -2.95
CA GLY A 69 -5.55 -10.10 -3.89
C GLY A 69 -4.38 -9.40 -3.20
N LEU A 70 -4.66 -8.55 -2.20
CA LEU A 70 -3.65 -7.87 -1.39
C LEU A 70 -2.80 -8.84 -0.55
N MET A 71 -3.40 -9.95 -0.08
CA MET A 71 -2.64 -11.03 0.57
C MET A 71 -1.67 -11.70 -0.41
N LEU A 72 -2.11 -11.97 -1.64
CA LEU A 72 -1.26 -12.53 -2.69
C LEU A 72 -0.13 -11.57 -3.10
N PHE A 73 -0.43 -10.27 -3.21
CA PHE A 73 0.60 -9.24 -3.43
C PHE A 73 1.65 -9.24 -2.31
N GLY A 74 1.24 -9.41 -1.06
CA GLY A 74 2.18 -9.56 0.05
C GLY A 74 3.18 -10.71 -0.18
N VAL A 75 2.70 -11.88 -0.63
CA VAL A 75 3.55 -13.03 -0.96
C VAL A 75 4.50 -12.74 -2.13
N ALA A 76 3.99 -12.12 -3.20
CA ALA A 76 4.81 -11.70 -4.34
C ALA A 76 5.90 -10.69 -3.90
N HIS A 77 5.53 -9.70 -3.09
CA HIS A 77 6.45 -8.70 -2.54
C HIS A 77 7.53 -9.35 -1.67
N ALA A 78 7.19 -10.32 -0.83
CA ALA A 78 8.20 -11.03 -0.03
C ALA A 78 9.17 -11.86 -0.88
N ALA A 79 8.69 -12.45 -1.99
CA ALA A 79 9.56 -13.14 -2.94
C ALA A 79 10.51 -12.16 -3.65
N ILE A 80 10.00 -11.03 -4.13
CA ILE A 80 10.80 -9.97 -4.77
C ILE A 80 11.81 -9.40 -3.77
N TYR A 81 11.40 -9.13 -2.53
CA TYR A 81 12.32 -8.70 -1.46
C TYR A 81 13.44 -9.72 -1.27
N GLY A 82 13.13 -11.01 -1.17
CA GLY A 82 14.14 -12.07 -1.02
C GLY A 82 15.12 -12.14 -2.19
N TRP A 83 14.67 -11.81 -3.40
CA TRP A 83 15.52 -11.76 -4.60
C TRP A 83 16.43 -10.52 -4.63
N LEU A 84 15.93 -9.35 -4.20
CA LEU A 84 16.68 -8.09 -4.25
C LEU A 84 17.57 -7.85 -3.02
N ALA A 85 17.15 -8.29 -1.84
CA ALA A 85 17.83 -8.02 -0.57
C ALA A 85 19.32 -8.40 -0.54
N PRO A 86 19.78 -9.51 -1.16
CA PRO A 86 21.21 -9.85 -1.19
C PRO A 86 22.09 -8.77 -1.85
N ALA A 87 21.55 -7.96 -2.75
CA ALA A 87 22.28 -6.87 -3.41
C ALA A 87 22.31 -5.57 -2.59
N TRP A 88 21.62 -5.51 -1.45
CA TRP A 88 21.55 -4.33 -0.60
C TRP A 88 22.39 -4.47 0.67
N PRO A 89 22.87 -3.33 1.21
CA PRO A 89 23.51 -3.31 2.52
C PRO A 89 22.65 -4.03 3.58
N PRO A 90 23.27 -4.79 4.49
CA PRO A 90 22.53 -5.51 5.53
C PRO A 90 21.86 -4.53 6.50
N GLY A 91 20.80 -5.01 7.16
CA GLY A 91 20.05 -4.27 8.18
C GLY A 91 18.58 -4.13 7.82
N ILE A 92 17.71 -4.42 8.80
CA ILE A 92 16.25 -4.43 8.63
C ILE A 92 15.74 -3.08 8.13
N VAL A 93 16.09 -1.99 8.82
CA VAL A 93 15.61 -0.64 8.47
C VAL A 93 16.12 -0.23 7.09
N SER A 94 17.41 -0.45 6.84
CA SER A 94 18.07 -0.07 5.58
C SER A 94 17.42 -0.76 4.38
N ARG A 95 17.15 -2.06 4.48
CA ARG A 95 16.51 -2.84 3.40
C ARG A 95 15.02 -2.56 3.29
N ALA A 96 14.32 -2.37 4.42
CA ALA A 96 12.92 -1.99 4.43
C ALA A 96 12.69 -0.65 3.72
N LEU A 97 13.50 0.38 3.99
CA LEU A 97 13.36 1.68 3.34
C LEU A 97 13.65 1.62 1.83
N ARG A 98 14.64 0.83 1.39
CA ARG A 98 14.90 0.61 -0.05
C ARG A 98 13.74 -0.08 -0.73
N PHE A 99 13.21 -1.14 -0.11
CA PHE A 99 12.08 -1.87 -0.65
C PHE A 99 10.80 -1.01 -0.68
N ALA A 100 10.52 -0.29 0.41
CA ALA A 100 9.41 0.66 0.48
C ALA A 100 9.52 1.72 -0.62
N GLY A 101 10.70 2.30 -0.83
CA GLY A 101 10.94 3.28 -1.90
C GLY A 101 10.68 2.70 -3.29
N LEU A 102 11.14 1.46 -3.55
CA LEU A 102 10.87 0.78 -4.81
C LEU A 102 9.38 0.52 -5.03
N THR A 103 8.69 -0.07 -4.05
CA THR A 103 7.24 -0.31 -4.15
C THR A 103 6.46 1.00 -4.28
N PHE A 104 6.87 2.03 -3.54
CA PHE A 104 6.24 3.34 -3.62
C PHE A 104 6.32 3.95 -5.01
N VAL A 105 7.52 3.99 -5.61
CA VAL A 105 7.71 4.58 -6.94
C VAL A 105 7.04 3.75 -8.03
N LEU A 106 7.26 2.43 -8.01
CA LEU A 106 6.83 1.55 -9.11
C LEU A 106 5.34 1.21 -9.06
N SER A 107 4.70 1.22 -7.89
CA SER A 107 3.28 0.88 -7.75
C SER A 107 2.44 2.10 -7.48
N TYR A 108 2.69 2.80 -6.37
CA TYR A 108 1.78 3.83 -5.89
C TYR A 108 1.93 5.13 -6.66
N LEU A 109 3.14 5.65 -6.82
CA LEU A 109 3.36 6.88 -7.58
C LEU A 109 2.93 6.73 -9.04
N PHE A 110 3.23 5.58 -9.66
CA PHE A 110 2.75 5.27 -11.00
C PHE A 110 1.22 5.24 -11.08
N PHE A 111 0.55 4.55 -10.15
CA PHE A 111 -0.91 4.48 -10.10
C PHE A 111 -1.55 5.86 -9.88
N GLU A 112 -1.06 6.62 -8.91
CA GLU A 112 -1.54 7.97 -8.58
C GLU A 112 -1.42 8.93 -9.78
N PHE A 113 -0.31 8.85 -10.50
CA PHE A 113 -0.08 9.65 -11.70
C PHE A 113 -1.05 9.29 -12.83
N PHE A 114 -1.27 7.99 -13.08
CA PHE A 114 -2.08 7.56 -14.22
C PHE A 114 -3.59 7.60 -13.95
N THR A 115 -4.01 7.31 -12.72
CA THR A 115 -5.42 7.14 -12.37
C THR A 115 -5.99 8.38 -11.68
N PRO A 116 -5.71 8.70 -10.41
CA PRO A 116 -6.14 9.94 -9.76
C PRO A 116 -5.88 11.22 -10.56
N VAL A 117 -4.62 11.49 -10.91
CA VAL A 117 -4.25 12.74 -11.61
C VAL A 117 -4.80 12.75 -13.04
N ASN A 118 -4.38 11.80 -13.87
CA ASN A 118 -4.66 11.83 -15.30
C ASN A 118 -6.09 11.38 -15.65
N LEU A 119 -6.56 10.25 -15.13
CA LEU A 119 -7.86 9.69 -15.52
C LEU A 119 -9.03 10.34 -14.77
N LEU A 120 -8.88 10.56 -13.46
CA LEU A 120 -9.97 11.03 -12.59
C LEU A 120 -9.97 12.55 -12.40
N GLY A 121 -8.87 13.24 -12.75
CA GLY A 121 -8.77 14.69 -12.65
C GLY A 121 -8.78 15.19 -11.21
N GLU A 122 -8.21 14.40 -10.30
CA GLU A 122 -8.14 14.74 -8.88
C GLU A 122 -7.18 15.92 -8.63
N PRO A 123 -7.50 16.86 -7.74
CA PRO A 123 -6.59 17.94 -7.38
C PRO A 123 -5.29 17.41 -6.77
N LEU A 124 -4.16 17.99 -7.17
CA LEU A 124 -2.84 17.60 -6.67
C LEU A 124 -2.73 17.59 -5.14
N ALA A 125 -3.41 18.51 -4.44
CA ALA A 125 -3.39 18.55 -2.98
C ALA A 125 -3.97 17.28 -2.33
N LEU A 126 -5.01 16.68 -2.92
CA LEU A 126 -5.61 15.45 -2.42
C LEU A 126 -4.75 14.23 -2.81
N VAL A 127 -4.25 14.20 -4.04
CA VAL A 127 -3.29 13.17 -4.50
C VAL A 127 -2.03 13.14 -3.61
N LEU A 128 -1.51 14.29 -3.18
CA LEU A 128 -0.38 14.33 -2.26
C LEU A 128 -0.72 13.73 -0.88
N ALA A 129 -1.96 13.89 -0.41
CA ALA A 129 -2.42 13.25 0.81
C ALA A 129 -2.53 11.72 0.64
N GLU A 130 -3.06 11.26 -0.51
CA GLU A 130 -3.13 9.84 -0.86
C GLU A 130 -1.73 9.21 -0.99
N LEU A 131 -0.78 9.90 -1.62
CA LEU A 131 0.63 9.51 -1.67
C LEU A 131 1.23 9.41 -0.26
N GLY A 132 0.85 10.29 0.66
CA GLY A 132 1.22 10.17 2.07
C GLY A 132 0.72 8.86 2.69
N PHE A 133 -0.53 8.48 2.43
CA PHE A 133 -1.08 7.20 2.88
C PHE A 133 -0.35 6.00 2.26
N TRP A 134 -0.07 6.06 0.96
CA TRP A 134 0.70 5.03 0.28
C TRP A 134 2.13 4.89 0.81
N ALA A 135 2.79 5.99 1.16
CA ALA A 135 4.10 5.95 1.78
C ALA A 135 4.08 5.22 3.13
N VAL A 136 3.07 5.50 3.97
CA VAL A 136 2.87 4.78 5.24
C VAL A 136 2.65 3.28 5.00
N ILE A 137 1.80 2.93 4.04
CA ILE A 137 1.52 1.52 3.69
C ILE A 137 2.79 0.82 3.19
N ALA A 138 3.53 1.45 2.29
CA ALA A 138 4.77 0.91 1.71
C ALA A 138 5.80 0.63 2.80
N VAL A 139 6.03 1.60 3.70
CA VAL A 139 6.98 1.46 4.81
C VAL A 139 6.52 0.38 5.79
N ALA A 140 5.26 0.37 6.20
CA ALA A 140 4.73 -0.63 7.13
C ALA A 140 4.89 -2.05 6.58
N GLN A 141 4.48 -2.29 5.33
CA GLN A 141 4.62 -3.59 4.69
C GLN A 141 6.09 -4.00 4.56
N ALA A 142 6.96 -3.11 4.07
CA ALA A 142 8.37 -3.40 3.87
C ALA A 142 9.09 -3.71 5.19
N CYS A 143 8.77 -2.99 6.28
CA CYS A 143 9.30 -3.24 7.61
C CYS A 143 8.93 -4.64 8.11
N VAL A 144 7.67 -5.06 7.93
CA VAL A 144 7.21 -6.40 8.36
C VAL A 144 7.89 -7.49 7.53
N ILE A 145 7.94 -7.34 6.21
CA ILE A 145 8.62 -8.29 5.33
C ILE A 145 10.11 -8.41 5.70
N ALA A 146 10.81 -7.28 5.83
CA ALA A 146 12.23 -7.27 6.20
C ALA A 146 12.46 -7.89 7.59
N ALA A 147 11.66 -7.54 8.59
CA ALA A 147 11.80 -8.07 9.95
C ALA A 147 11.61 -9.59 10.00
N VAL A 148 10.67 -10.13 9.22
CA VAL A 148 10.44 -11.59 9.15
C VAL A 148 11.53 -12.28 8.32
N MET A 149 12.04 -11.65 7.26
CA MET A 149 13.02 -12.23 6.33
C MET A 149 14.47 -12.13 6.80
N GLU A 150 14.83 -11.18 7.65
CA GLU A 150 16.21 -11.00 8.12
C GLU A 150 16.55 -11.92 9.31
N PRO A 151 17.67 -12.68 9.29
CA PRO A 151 18.06 -13.52 10.41
C PRO A 151 18.31 -12.71 11.70
N ARG A 152 17.80 -13.18 12.85
CA ARG A 152 17.96 -12.51 14.16
C ARG A 152 19.44 -12.21 14.54
N ALA A 153 20.39 -13.00 14.06
CA ALA A 153 21.82 -12.79 14.27
C ALA A 153 22.42 -11.63 13.45
N ALA A 154 21.87 -11.35 12.26
CA ALA A 154 22.29 -10.23 11.41
C ALA A 154 21.71 -8.89 11.92
N ALA A 155 20.50 -8.92 12.48
CA ALA A 155 19.85 -7.74 13.06
C ALA A 155 20.60 -7.18 14.30
N ARG A 156 21.25 -8.04 15.10
CA ARG A 156 22.03 -7.65 16.29
C ARG A 156 23.41 -7.04 15.99
N ARG A 157 23.94 -7.21 14.78
CA ARG A 157 25.26 -6.65 14.38
C ARG A 157 25.16 -5.29 13.69
N ALA A 158 23.95 -4.87 13.34
CA ALA A 158 23.67 -3.63 12.62
C ALA A 158 22.89 -2.59 13.45
N ALA A 159 22.62 -2.90 14.72
CA ALA A 159 22.08 -1.99 15.73
C ALA A 159 23.20 -1.62 16.70
#